data_AF-A0A7J3MXT7-F1
#
_entry.id   AF-A0A7J3MXT7-F1
#
_cell.length_a   1.000
_cell.length_b   1.000
_cell.length_c   1.000
_cell.angle_alpha   90.00
_cell.angle_beta   90.00
_cell.angle_gamma   90.00
#
_symmetry.space_group_name_H-M   'P 1'
#
loop_
_entity.id
_entity.type
_entity.pdbx_description
1 polymer ?
#
loop_
_entity_poly.entity_id
_entity_poly.type
_entity_poly.pdbx_seq_one_letter_code
_entity_poly.pdbx_strand_id
1 'polypeptide(L)'
;MCRRSYMKKGISAVAGGLIILAILFTTIIPLIILMQNSYAIFLNESNSRRIFDTDRISESLAVEVSQDTETKQLVLILSNNGPVYVRVVRVWAIDVAMQRSIRDDGPCLIEEPPSLPPGANSTLNLQHCIDKFTGIVQFLVVTERGRIFSSNRVNLTSGHLIDIVFPYTLTLSIINMKRGATYDVHVEPLGEGSVSPETFTYKATASNENVTVAFGVTAGKYRVSLYENGILAKIKWNPRIVYIPDTTAVIFDLGRKEYQSVPLEIIFYTPRKVLVRQSEEESFDVGIWVQLPREALEPVEINLIDASRINVNGPSNIIRELTCMTSSGFILQPGQRAMAAMCTLTVHGGGKPGEKYDLTIIVNEGAIKGNGFYSSLNYENKKTESTPITVQIIKGTPGPPE
;
A
#
# COMPACT_ATOMS: atom_id res chain seq x y z
N MET A 1 -117.25 -43.34 -20.63
CA MET A 1 -116.85 -41.95 -21.00
C MET A 1 -116.86 -41.14 -19.71
N CYS A 2 -115.83 -40.46 -19.21
CA CYS A 2 -114.54 -40.02 -19.74
C CYS A 2 -113.47 -40.12 -18.63
N ARG A 3 -112.29 -40.61 -18.99
CA ARG A 3 -111.04 -40.48 -18.21
C ARG A 3 -110.68 -39.00 -18.13
N ARG A 4 -110.56 -38.44 -16.92
CA ARG A 4 -109.95 -37.11 -16.70
C ARG A 4 -108.58 -37.29 -16.05
N SER A 5 -107.56 -37.29 -16.91
CA SER A 5 -106.15 -37.12 -16.57
C SER A 5 -105.94 -35.71 -16.03
N TYR A 6 -105.75 -35.53 -14.72
CA TYR A 6 -105.22 -34.28 -14.18
C TYR A 6 -104.14 -34.55 -13.11
N MET A 7 -102.93 -34.14 -13.47
CA MET A 7 -101.83 -33.66 -12.63
C MET A 7 -100.97 -34.67 -11.83
N LYS A 8 -100.26 -35.54 -12.55
CA LYS A 8 -98.91 -36.00 -12.15
C LYS A 8 -97.83 -34.93 -12.44
N LYS A 9 -98.03 -33.67 -12.03
CA LYS A 9 -97.08 -32.57 -12.32
C LYS A 9 -96.45 -31.90 -11.09
N GLY A 10 -96.84 -32.25 -9.86
CA GLY A 10 -96.24 -31.69 -8.63
C GLY A 10 -95.28 -32.62 -7.86
N ILE A 11 -95.50 -33.94 -7.87
CA ILE A 11 -94.77 -34.90 -7.00
C ILE A 11 -93.29 -35.02 -7.41
N SER A 12 -92.99 -34.97 -8.71
CA SER A 12 -91.61 -34.99 -9.21
C SER A 12 -90.81 -33.76 -8.75
N ALA A 13 -91.46 -32.60 -8.67
CA ALA A 13 -90.84 -31.37 -8.19
C ALA A 13 -90.52 -31.44 -6.68
N VAL A 14 -91.43 -32.03 -5.88
CA VAL A 14 -91.21 -32.21 -4.42
C VAL A 14 -90.13 -33.25 -4.14
N ALA A 15 -90.14 -34.39 -4.84
CA ALA A 15 -89.12 -35.42 -4.68
C ALA A 15 -87.72 -34.93 -5.14
N GLY A 16 -87.66 -34.22 -6.27
CA GLY A 16 -86.42 -33.57 -6.72
C GLY A 16 -85.90 -32.52 -5.74
N GLY A 17 -86.80 -31.71 -5.16
CA GLY A 17 -86.45 -30.75 -4.11
C GLY A 17 -85.85 -31.40 -2.86
N LEU A 18 -86.43 -32.52 -2.40
CA LEU A 18 -85.90 -33.28 -1.25
C LEU A 18 -84.53 -33.91 -1.52
N ILE A 19 -84.29 -34.41 -2.73
CA ILE A 19 -82.97 -34.95 -3.11
C ILE A 19 -81.92 -33.84 -3.15
N ILE A 20 -82.23 -32.68 -3.72
CA ILE A 20 -81.32 -31.53 -3.75
C ILE A 20 -81.03 -31.05 -2.32
N LEU A 21 -82.03 -30.99 -1.45
CA LEU A 21 -81.87 -30.64 -0.04
C LEU A 21 -80.98 -31.65 0.68
N ALA A 22 -81.18 -32.95 0.45
CA ALA A 22 -80.34 -33.99 1.02
C ALA A 22 -78.88 -33.87 0.56
N ILE A 23 -78.64 -33.61 -0.74
CA ILE A 23 -77.28 -33.37 -1.28
C ILE A 23 -76.66 -32.12 -0.61
N LEU A 24 -77.43 -31.03 -0.47
CA LEU A 24 -76.94 -29.81 0.17
C LEU A 24 -76.43 -30.08 1.60
N PHE A 25 -77.18 -30.81 2.41
CA PHE A 25 -76.81 -31.10 3.81
C PHE A 25 -75.77 -32.21 3.97
N THR A 26 -75.74 -33.19 3.07
CA THR A 26 -74.83 -34.34 3.20
C THR A 26 -73.51 -34.17 2.48
N THR A 27 -73.45 -33.39 1.40
CA THR A 27 -72.22 -33.20 0.61
C THR A 27 -71.74 -31.76 0.63
N ILE A 28 -72.59 -30.78 0.29
CA ILE A 28 -72.15 -29.39 0.10
C ILE A 28 -71.74 -28.75 1.43
N ILE A 29 -72.59 -28.83 2.46
CA ILE A 29 -72.30 -28.23 3.76
C ILE A 29 -71.05 -28.86 4.41
N PRO A 30 -70.90 -30.20 4.50
CA PRO A 30 -69.69 -30.81 5.05
C PRO A 30 -68.42 -30.49 4.25
N LEU A 31 -68.51 -30.40 2.92
CA LEU A 31 -67.36 -30.06 2.08
C LEU A 31 -66.91 -28.61 2.30
N ILE A 32 -67.84 -27.67 2.49
CA ILE A 32 -67.51 -26.28 2.85
C ILE A 32 -66.81 -26.23 4.21
N ILE A 33 -67.32 -26.96 5.22
CA ILE A 33 -66.70 -27.02 6.55
C ILE A 33 -65.29 -27.62 6.47
N LEU A 34 -65.11 -28.70 5.70
CA LEU A 34 -63.80 -29.31 5.48
C LEU A 34 -62.82 -28.30 4.84
N MET A 35 -63.27 -27.59 3.79
CA MET A 35 -62.45 -26.57 3.15
C MET A 35 -62.06 -25.46 4.13
N GLN A 36 -63.01 -24.93 4.90
CA GLN A 36 -62.73 -23.90 5.91
C GLN A 36 -61.70 -24.36 6.95
N ASN A 37 -61.83 -25.59 7.47
CA ASN A 37 -60.89 -26.15 8.43
C ASN A 37 -59.49 -26.36 7.80
N SER A 38 -59.44 -26.85 6.56
CA SER A 38 -58.17 -27.05 5.85
C SER A 38 -57.44 -25.72 5.59
N TYR A 39 -58.18 -24.67 5.23
CA TYR A 39 -57.62 -23.32 5.06
C TYR A 39 -57.12 -22.77 6.39
N ALA A 40 -57.85 -22.97 7.49
CA ALA A 40 -57.42 -22.52 8.80
C ALA A 40 -56.10 -23.19 9.23
N ILE A 41 -55.98 -24.51 9.04
CA ILE A 41 -54.74 -25.25 9.35
C ILE A 41 -53.59 -24.78 8.46
N PHE A 42 -53.84 -24.65 7.14
CA PHE A 42 -52.83 -24.19 6.19
C PHE A 42 -52.32 -22.78 6.52
N LEU A 43 -53.23 -21.84 6.82
CA LEU A 43 -52.87 -20.48 7.20
C LEU A 43 -52.11 -20.44 8.52
N ASN A 44 -52.47 -21.29 9.49
CA ASN A 44 -51.75 -21.38 10.75
C ASN A 44 -50.32 -21.89 10.56
N GLU A 45 -50.14 -22.97 9.81
CA GLU A 45 -48.81 -23.54 9.50
C GLU A 45 -47.96 -22.55 8.67
N SER A 46 -48.56 -21.90 7.68
CA SER A 46 -47.90 -20.88 6.86
C SER A 46 -47.45 -19.67 7.70
N ASN A 47 -48.31 -19.16 8.57
CA ASN A 47 -47.96 -18.09 9.49
C ASN A 47 -46.89 -18.52 10.50
N SER A 48 -46.99 -19.73 11.04
CA SER A 48 -46.00 -20.29 11.97
C SER A 48 -44.62 -20.37 11.32
N ARG A 49 -44.53 -20.89 10.09
CA ARG A 49 -43.27 -20.93 9.33
C ARG A 49 -42.74 -19.53 9.01
N ARG A 50 -43.63 -18.60 8.63
CA ARG A 50 -43.23 -17.22 8.35
C ARG A 50 -42.66 -16.53 9.59
N ILE A 51 -43.29 -16.73 10.76
CA ILE A 51 -42.80 -16.21 12.04
C ILE A 51 -41.45 -16.85 12.37
N PHE A 52 -41.34 -18.17 12.25
CA PHE A 52 -40.08 -18.89 12.49
C PHE A 52 -38.94 -18.37 11.59
N ASP A 53 -39.18 -18.16 10.30
CA ASP A 53 -38.19 -17.60 9.38
C ASP A 53 -37.85 -16.14 9.71
N THR A 54 -38.84 -15.34 10.09
CA THR A 54 -38.63 -13.94 10.50
C THR A 54 -37.79 -13.87 11.78
N ASP A 55 -38.08 -14.72 12.76
CA ASP A 55 -37.31 -14.83 13.99
C ASP A 55 -35.88 -15.29 13.69
N ARG A 56 -35.71 -16.34 12.88
CA ARG A 56 -34.41 -16.83 12.44
C ARG A 56 -33.60 -15.73 11.76
N ILE A 57 -34.23 -14.90 10.92
CA ILE A 57 -33.56 -13.78 10.25
C ILE A 57 -33.16 -12.68 11.23
N SER A 58 -33.98 -12.46 12.25
CA SER A 58 -33.80 -11.44 13.28
C SER A 58 -32.81 -11.85 14.38
N GLU A 59 -32.40 -13.12 14.45
CA GLU A 59 -31.33 -13.56 15.36
C GLU A 59 -30.02 -12.84 15.03
N SER A 60 -29.42 -12.22 16.05
CA SER A 60 -28.12 -11.55 15.97
C SER A 60 -27.32 -11.86 17.23
N LEU A 61 -26.27 -12.65 17.07
CA LEU A 61 -25.40 -13.09 18.16
C LEU A 61 -23.95 -12.70 17.83
N ALA A 62 -23.32 -11.93 18.71
CA ALA A 62 -21.88 -11.68 18.66
C ALA A 62 -21.16 -12.78 19.44
N VAL A 63 -20.09 -13.33 18.85
CA VAL A 63 -19.30 -14.42 19.40
C VAL A 63 -17.86 -13.95 19.49
N GLU A 64 -17.39 -13.70 20.70
CA GLU A 64 -16.05 -13.18 20.97
C GLU A 64 -15.24 -14.22 21.76
N VAL A 65 -13.95 -14.33 21.44
CA VAL A 65 -13.04 -15.21 22.17
C VAL A 65 -12.22 -14.35 23.11
N SER A 66 -12.16 -14.75 24.39
CA SER A 66 -11.39 -14.08 25.41
C SER A 66 -10.66 -15.09 26.28
N GLN A 67 -9.76 -14.61 27.14
CA GLN A 67 -9.11 -15.39 28.18
C GLN A 67 -9.66 -14.97 29.55
N ASP A 68 -10.00 -15.95 30.38
CA ASP A 68 -10.30 -15.68 31.78
C ASP A 68 -9.02 -15.20 32.49
N THR A 69 -9.11 -14.09 33.21
CA THR A 69 -7.98 -13.43 33.87
C THR A 69 -7.41 -14.25 35.03
N GLU A 70 -8.22 -15.09 35.68
CA GLU A 70 -7.78 -15.88 36.83
C GLU A 70 -7.26 -17.25 36.43
N THR A 71 -8.02 -17.98 35.61
CA THR A 71 -7.70 -19.36 35.25
C THR A 71 -6.85 -19.48 33.98
N LYS A 72 -6.69 -18.38 33.22
CA LYS A 72 -6.06 -18.35 31.89
C LYS A 72 -6.70 -19.32 30.89
N GLN A 73 -7.93 -19.75 31.15
CA GLN A 73 -8.67 -20.63 30.26
C GLN A 73 -9.35 -19.81 29.18
N LEU A 74 -9.45 -20.38 27.98
CA LEU A 74 -10.17 -19.75 26.89
C LEU A 74 -11.68 -19.80 27.18
N VAL A 75 -12.29 -18.63 27.14
CA VAL A 75 -13.74 -18.45 27.32
C VAL A 75 -14.33 -17.82 26.06
N LEU A 76 -15.50 -18.31 25.68
CA LEU A 76 -16.29 -17.75 24.60
C LEU A 76 -17.36 -16.85 25.18
N ILE A 77 -17.33 -15.57 24.83
CA ILE A 77 -18.33 -14.58 25.22
C ILE A 77 -19.38 -14.50 24.12
N LEU A 78 -20.63 -14.76 24.50
CA LEU A 78 -21.78 -14.71 23.63
C LEU A 78 -22.63 -13.49 24.01
N SER A 79 -22.94 -12.61 23.07
CA SER A 79 -23.80 -11.44 23.29
C SER A 79 -24.96 -11.42 22.30
N ASN A 80 -26.19 -11.46 22.81
CA ASN A 80 -27.38 -11.35 21.96
C ASN A 80 -27.68 -9.88 21.67
N ASN A 81 -27.32 -9.44 20.46
CA ASN A 81 -27.55 -8.07 20.00
C ASN A 81 -28.86 -7.95 19.21
N GLY A 82 -29.62 -9.03 19.07
CA GLY A 82 -30.86 -9.09 18.32
C GLY A 82 -32.10 -8.78 19.17
N PRO A 83 -33.23 -8.49 18.53
CA PRO A 83 -34.51 -8.27 19.20
C PRO A 83 -35.20 -9.56 19.66
N VAL A 84 -34.70 -10.73 19.25
CA VAL A 84 -35.30 -12.04 19.52
C VAL A 84 -34.45 -12.84 20.51
N TYR A 85 -35.12 -13.73 21.25
CA TYR A 85 -34.46 -14.65 22.16
C TYR A 85 -33.63 -15.71 21.41
N VAL A 86 -32.38 -15.93 21.83
CA VAL A 86 -31.45 -16.86 21.19
C VAL A 86 -31.07 -17.98 22.15
N ARG A 87 -31.24 -19.23 21.71
CA ARG A 87 -30.76 -20.41 22.44
C ARG A 87 -29.66 -21.09 21.65
N VAL A 88 -28.49 -21.27 22.28
CA VAL A 88 -27.35 -21.97 21.68
C VAL A 88 -27.51 -23.46 21.93
N VAL A 89 -27.41 -24.26 20.87
CA VAL A 89 -27.53 -25.72 20.97
C VAL A 89 -26.21 -26.45 20.81
N ARG A 90 -25.28 -25.90 20.01
CA ARG A 90 -23.98 -26.53 19.72
C ARG A 90 -22.91 -25.49 19.50
N VAL A 91 -21.68 -25.80 19.90
CA VAL A 91 -20.50 -25.02 19.56
C VAL A 91 -19.47 -25.95 18.93
N TRP A 92 -18.90 -25.55 17.81
CA TRP A 92 -17.85 -26.28 17.10
C TRP A 92 -16.55 -25.49 17.16
N ALA A 93 -15.44 -26.18 17.40
CA ALA A 93 -14.11 -25.63 17.25
C ALA A 93 -13.51 -26.16 15.93
N ILE A 94 -13.22 -25.26 15.00
CA ILE A 94 -12.75 -25.60 13.65
C ILE A 94 -11.28 -25.19 13.52
N ASP A 95 -10.44 -26.13 13.11
CA ASP A 95 -9.09 -25.85 12.61
C ASP A 95 -9.22 -25.19 11.24
N VAL A 96 -8.82 -23.91 11.17
CA VAL A 96 -8.95 -23.10 9.96
C VAL A 96 -8.04 -23.60 8.84
N ALA A 97 -6.86 -24.14 9.18
CA ALA A 97 -5.89 -24.60 8.19
C ALA A 97 -6.35 -25.91 7.53
N MET A 98 -6.91 -26.82 8.32
CA MET A 98 -7.36 -28.13 7.83
C MET A 98 -8.86 -28.18 7.49
N GLN A 99 -9.61 -27.11 7.75
CA GLN A 99 -11.06 -27.01 7.51
C GLN A 99 -11.85 -28.16 8.13
N ARG A 100 -11.42 -28.62 9.31
CA ARG A 100 -12.03 -29.75 10.05
C ARG A 100 -12.29 -29.37 11.49
N SER A 101 -13.22 -30.06 12.14
CA SER A 101 -13.39 -29.92 13.58
C SER A 101 -12.12 -30.39 14.30
N ILE A 102 -11.75 -29.68 15.37
CA ILE A 102 -10.60 -30.05 16.21
C ILE A 102 -10.86 -31.38 16.92
N ARG A 103 -12.12 -31.61 17.28
CA ARG A 103 -12.63 -32.86 17.84
C ARG A 103 -13.28 -33.69 16.75
N ASP A 104 -12.86 -34.95 16.63
CA ASP A 104 -13.44 -35.92 15.70
C ASP A 104 -14.75 -36.51 16.23
N ASP A 105 -15.02 -36.40 17.54
CA ASP A 105 -16.17 -37.01 18.23
C ASP A 105 -17.41 -36.10 18.31
N GLY A 106 -17.36 -34.88 17.75
CA GLY A 106 -18.53 -34.01 17.60
C GLY A 106 -18.32 -32.56 18.08
N PRO A 107 -19.41 -31.83 18.39
CA PRO A 107 -19.32 -30.46 18.90
C PRO A 107 -18.68 -30.45 20.30
N CYS A 108 -18.18 -29.29 20.72
CA CYS A 108 -17.72 -29.07 22.08
C CYS A 108 -18.86 -29.40 23.07
N LEU A 109 -18.55 -30.17 24.11
CA LEU A 109 -19.51 -30.48 25.17
C LEU A 109 -19.86 -29.20 25.94
N ILE A 110 -21.16 -28.91 26.03
CA ILE A 110 -21.70 -27.79 26.79
C ILE A 110 -22.59 -28.40 27.88
N GLU A 111 -22.22 -28.23 29.14
CA GLU A 111 -22.96 -28.79 30.28
C GLU A 111 -24.37 -28.20 30.36
N GLU A 112 -24.50 -26.89 30.18
CA GLU A 112 -25.78 -26.20 30.12
C GLU A 112 -25.84 -25.26 28.90
N PRO A 113 -26.69 -25.55 27.89
CA PRO A 113 -26.79 -24.70 26.70
C PRO A 113 -27.34 -23.32 27.08
N PRO A 114 -26.59 -22.22 26.83
CA PRO A 114 -26.99 -20.91 27.29
C PRO A 114 -28.17 -20.40 26.46
N SER A 115 -29.07 -19.70 27.13
CA SER A 115 -30.18 -19.05 26.48
C SER A 115 -30.21 -17.58 26.84
N LEU A 116 -30.14 -16.76 25.80
CA LEU A 116 -29.83 -15.34 25.88
C LEU A 116 -31.07 -14.53 25.48
N PRO A 117 -31.71 -13.81 26.43
CA PRO A 117 -32.68 -12.79 26.06
C PRO A 117 -31.99 -11.62 25.31
N PRO A 118 -32.77 -10.78 24.61
CA PRO A 118 -32.24 -9.60 23.92
C PRO A 118 -31.39 -8.74 24.86
N GLY A 119 -30.16 -8.41 24.43
CA GLY A 119 -29.21 -7.59 25.18
C GLY A 119 -28.43 -8.31 26.29
N ALA A 120 -28.64 -9.60 26.51
CA ALA A 120 -27.90 -10.37 27.51
C ALA A 120 -26.61 -10.97 26.95
N ASN A 121 -25.67 -11.23 27.84
CA ASN A 121 -24.43 -11.94 27.58
C ASN A 121 -24.32 -13.23 28.41
N SER A 122 -23.50 -14.16 27.92
CA SER A 122 -23.15 -15.39 28.63
C SER A 122 -21.72 -15.79 28.25
N THR A 123 -21.03 -16.43 29.17
CA THR A 123 -19.67 -16.93 28.98
C THR A 123 -19.67 -18.45 29.00
N LEU A 124 -18.97 -19.06 28.05
CA LEU A 124 -18.80 -20.51 27.96
C LEU A 124 -17.31 -20.85 28.07
N ASN A 125 -16.97 -21.73 28.99
CA ASN A 125 -15.62 -22.28 29.06
C ASN A 125 -15.49 -23.43 28.06
N LEU A 126 -14.58 -23.28 27.09
CA LEU A 126 -14.36 -24.28 26.04
C LEU A 126 -12.97 -24.90 26.10
N GLN A 127 -12.24 -24.73 27.21
CA GLN A 127 -10.86 -25.21 27.36
C GLN A 127 -10.75 -26.72 27.08
N HIS A 128 -11.72 -27.51 27.55
CA HIS A 128 -11.75 -28.96 27.29
C HIS A 128 -11.85 -29.30 25.80
N CYS A 129 -12.42 -28.44 24.97
CA CYS A 129 -12.62 -28.70 23.53
C CYS A 129 -11.35 -28.50 22.69
N ILE A 130 -10.42 -27.70 23.19
CA ILE A 130 -9.19 -27.28 22.48
C ILE A 130 -7.92 -27.68 23.23
N ASP A 131 -8.04 -28.57 24.22
CA ASP A 131 -6.91 -29.00 25.04
C ASP A 131 -5.78 -29.53 24.14
N LYS A 132 -4.56 -29.01 24.34
CA LYS A 132 -3.35 -29.34 23.57
C LYS A 132 -3.39 -29.01 22.07
N PHE A 133 -4.41 -28.30 21.57
CA PHE A 133 -4.45 -27.88 20.18
C PHE A 133 -3.49 -26.70 19.93
N THR A 134 -2.75 -26.77 18.82
CA THR A 134 -1.85 -25.71 18.38
C THR A 134 -2.15 -25.37 16.93
N GLY A 135 -2.44 -24.10 16.65
CA GLY A 135 -2.84 -23.62 15.33
C GLY A 135 -3.94 -22.57 15.39
N ILE A 136 -4.48 -22.22 14.23
CA ILE A 136 -5.52 -21.19 14.10
C ILE A 136 -6.88 -21.85 14.24
N VAL A 137 -7.66 -21.43 15.24
CA VAL A 137 -9.02 -21.92 15.49
C VAL A 137 -10.06 -20.84 15.20
N GLN A 138 -11.25 -21.29 14.79
CA GLN A 138 -12.47 -20.50 14.75
C GLN A 138 -13.61 -21.25 15.43
N PHE A 139 -14.37 -20.57 16.29
CA PHE A 139 -15.53 -21.17 16.94
C PHE A 139 -16.80 -20.87 16.14
N LEU A 140 -17.62 -21.89 15.90
CA LEU A 140 -18.92 -21.77 15.26
C LEU A 140 -20.01 -22.13 16.26
N VAL A 141 -20.91 -21.19 16.52
CA VAL A 141 -22.02 -21.32 17.46
C VAL A 141 -23.30 -21.53 16.66
N VAL A 142 -24.01 -22.61 16.96
CA VAL A 142 -25.27 -22.97 16.28
C VAL A 142 -26.44 -22.74 17.22
N THR A 143 -27.45 -22.03 16.74
CA THR A 143 -28.69 -21.76 17.49
C THR A 143 -29.75 -22.83 17.25
N GLU A 144 -30.76 -22.89 18.13
CA GLU A 144 -31.90 -23.81 17.99
C GLU A 144 -32.65 -23.63 16.66
N ARG A 145 -32.71 -22.40 16.14
CA ARG A 145 -33.32 -22.10 14.84
C ARG A 145 -32.40 -22.37 13.65
N GLY A 146 -31.23 -22.95 13.89
CA GLY A 146 -30.29 -23.41 12.86
C GLY A 146 -29.43 -22.31 12.24
N ARG A 147 -29.31 -21.14 12.88
CA ARG A 147 -28.31 -20.12 12.46
C ARG A 147 -26.93 -20.47 13.01
N ILE A 148 -25.92 -20.07 12.25
CA ILE A 148 -24.51 -20.26 12.61
C ILE A 148 -23.87 -18.88 12.74
N PHE A 149 -23.26 -18.63 13.88
CA PHE A 149 -22.46 -17.43 14.16
C PHE A 149 -21.02 -17.86 14.37
N SER A 150 -20.08 -17.09 13.83
CA SER A 150 -18.66 -17.42 13.90
C SER A 150 -17.90 -16.41 14.75
N SER A 151 -16.89 -16.89 15.45
CA SER A 151 -15.96 -16.03 16.18
C SER A 151 -14.88 -15.46 15.28
N ASN A 152 -14.11 -14.52 15.82
CA ASN A 152 -12.80 -14.15 15.28
C ASN A 152 -11.86 -15.36 15.26
N ARG A 153 -10.92 -15.38 14.32
CA ARG A 153 -9.88 -16.40 14.23
C ARG A 153 -8.80 -16.10 15.24
N VAL A 154 -8.44 -17.07 16.07
CA VAL A 154 -7.42 -16.91 17.10
C VAL A 154 -6.34 -17.97 16.95
N ASN A 155 -5.10 -17.61 17.23
CA ASN A 155 -3.99 -18.55 17.21
C ASN A 155 -3.79 -19.12 18.61
N LEU A 156 -3.78 -20.45 18.71
CA LEU A 156 -3.61 -21.18 19.96
C LEU A 156 -2.26 -21.89 19.99
N THR A 157 -1.65 -21.95 21.17
CA THR A 157 -0.53 -22.86 21.45
C THR A 157 -0.90 -23.71 22.65
N SER A 158 -0.94 -25.03 22.47
CA SER A 158 -1.32 -26.00 23.51
C SER A 158 -2.66 -25.68 24.19
N GLY A 159 -3.64 -25.18 23.43
CA GLY A 159 -4.99 -24.86 23.92
C GLY A 159 -5.11 -23.52 24.63
N HIS A 160 -4.06 -22.69 24.69
CA HIS A 160 -4.13 -21.34 25.24
C HIS A 160 -4.08 -20.30 24.14
N LEU A 161 -4.80 -19.19 24.34
CA LEU A 161 -4.61 -17.99 23.51
C LEU A 161 -3.15 -17.59 23.59
N ILE A 162 -2.57 -17.33 22.42
CA ILE A 162 -1.34 -16.56 22.36
C ILE A 162 -1.75 -15.10 22.59
N ASP A 163 -2.13 -14.79 23.82
CA ASP A 163 -2.30 -13.43 24.30
C ASP A 163 -0.89 -12.84 24.38
N ILE A 164 -0.45 -12.23 23.29
CA ILE A 164 0.52 -11.15 23.44
C ILE A 164 -0.26 -9.85 23.53
N VAL A 165 -1.00 -9.71 24.64
CA VAL A 165 -1.50 -8.42 25.09
C VAL A 165 -0.27 -7.66 25.56
N PHE A 166 0.34 -6.93 24.65
CA PHE A 166 1.42 -6.01 24.99
C PHE A 166 0.81 -4.79 25.68
N PRO A 167 1.03 -4.60 26.99
CA PRO A 167 0.44 -3.47 27.71
C PRO A 167 1.02 -2.12 27.29
N TYR A 168 2.14 -2.12 26.56
CA TYR A 168 2.80 -0.91 26.09
C TYR A 168 3.09 -0.96 24.60
N THR A 169 3.14 0.22 23.99
CA THR A 169 3.54 0.39 22.59
C THR A 169 4.86 1.13 22.53
N LEU A 170 5.86 0.52 21.90
CA LEU A 170 7.12 1.16 21.54
C LEU A 170 7.00 1.68 20.10
N THR A 171 7.09 2.99 19.93
CA THR A 171 7.09 3.64 18.62
C THR A 171 8.52 3.86 18.15
N LEU A 172 8.82 3.41 16.94
CA LEU A 172 10.14 3.56 16.32
C LEU A 172 10.00 4.40 15.06
N SER A 173 10.73 5.51 15.00
CA SER A 173 10.77 6.38 13.82
C SER A 173 12.17 6.33 13.18
N ILE A 174 12.21 6.08 11.89
CA ILE A 174 13.42 6.20 11.06
C ILE A 174 13.22 7.45 10.21
N ILE A 175 14.12 8.42 10.35
CA ILE A 175 14.04 9.67 9.60
C ILE A 175 15.27 9.85 8.71
N ASN A 176 15.08 10.58 7.61
CA ASN A 176 16.11 10.90 6.62
C ASN A 176 16.67 9.66 5.87
N MET A 177 15.78 8.78 5.37
CA MET A 177 16.17 7.55 4.66
C MET A 177 16.75 7.77 3.26
N LYS A 178 17.57 6.81 2.80
CA LYS A 178 18.14 6.77 1.44
C LYS A 178 17.20 6.07 0.49
N ARG A 179 16.87 6.71 -0.63
CA ARG A 179 16.16 6.04 -1.73
C ARG A 179 16.84 4.72 -2.12
N GLY A 180 16.04 3.67 -2.24
CA GLY A 180 16.46 2.36 -2.69
C GLY A 180 17.15 1.49 -1.64
N ALA A 181 17.50 2.05 -0.46
CA ALA A 181 18.03 1.26 0.64
C ALA A 181 16.91 0.53 1.40
N THR A 182 17.26 -0.64 1.91
CA THR A 182 16.42 -1.41 2.82
C THR A 182 16.84 -1.12 4.25
N TYR A 183 15.87 -0.89 5.12
CA TYR A 183 16.04 -0.62 6.53
C TYR A 183 15.37 -1.70 7.35
N ASP A 184 16.14 -2.38 8.19
CA ASP A 184 15.66 -3.44 9.08
C ASP A 184 15.80 -2.97 10.53
N VAL A 185 14.68 -2.97 11.25
CA VAL A 185 14.62 -2.64 12.67
C VAL A 185 14.41 -3.91 13.45
N HIS A 186 15.31 -4.17 14.40
CA HIS A 186 15.26 -5.32 15.29
C HIS A 186 15.04 -4.84 16.72
N VAL A 187 14.05 -5.41 17.40
CA VAL A 187 13.79 -5.17 18.82
C VAL A 187 14.00 -6.48 19.56
N GLU A 188 15.02 -6.53 20.41
CA GLU A 188 15.39 -7.72 21.18
C GLU A 188 15.17 -7.48 22.67
N PRO A 189 14.41 -8.34 23.38
CA PRO A 189 14.32 -8.26 24.83
C PRO A 189 15.65 -8.69 25.48
N LEU A 190 16.14 -7.91 26.44
CA LEU A 190 17.35 -8.19 27.23
C LEU A 190 17.00 -8.78 28.61
N GLY A 191 16.00 -9.66 28.67
CA GLY A 191 15.45 -10.23 29.91
C GLY A 191 14.09 -10.89 29.68
N GLU A 192 13.19 -10.82 30.67
CA GLU A 192 11.83 -11.40 30.61
C GLU A 192 10.82 -10.59 29.76
N GLY A 193 11.30 -9.56 29.04
CA GLY A 193 10.48 -8.78 28.12
C GLY A 193 10.02 -9.61 26.92
N SER A 194 8.93 -9.21 26.29
CA SER A 194 8.40 -9.80 25.05
C SER A 194 8.03 -8.69 24.09
N VAL A 195 8.19 -8.92 22.79
CA VAL A 195 7.91 -7.94 21.74
C VAL A 195 7.26 -8.58 20.51
N SER A 196 6.36 -7.86 19.83
CA SER A 196 5.84 -8.24 18.51
C SER A 196 5.48 -7.01 17.66
N PRO A 197 5.80 -7.00 16.37
CA PRO A 197 6.72 -7.95 15.72
C PRO A 197 8.14 -7.80 16.27
N GLU A 198 9.02 -8.81 16.20
CA GLU A 198 10.43 -8.65 16.62
C GLU A 198 11.25 -7.83 15.62
N THR A 199 10.83 -7.88 14.35
CA THR A 199 11.54 -7.27 13.23
C THR A 199 10.59 -6.53 12.31
N PHE A 200 11.02 -5.39 11.79
CA PHE A 200 10.33 -4.64 10.75
C PHE A 200 11.29 -4.27 9.62
N THR A 201 10.90 -4.57 8.38
CA THR A 201 11.68 -4.28 7.18
C THR A 201 10.95 -3.26 6.32
N TYR A 202 11.67 -2.24 5.88
CA TYR A 202 11.14 -1.20 5.00
C TYR A 202 12.12 -0.82 3.91
N LYS A 203 11.64 -0.68 2.67
CA LYS A 203 12.44 -0.22 1.53
C LYS A 203 12.04 1.20 1.17
N ALA A 204 12.97 2.14 1.33
CA ALA A 204 12.72 3.55 1.04
C ALA A 204 12.54 3.78 -0.47
N THR A 205 11.45 4.44 -0.83
CA THR A 205 11.04 4.76 -2.20
C THR A 205 11.51 6.16 -2.61
N ALA A 206 11.69 7.05 -1.64
CA ALA A 206 12.19 8.40 -1.81
C ALA A 206 13.40 8.69 -0.91
N SER A 207 14.17 9.72 -1.28
CA SER A 207 15.22 10.25 -0.40
C SER A 207 14.61 11.18 0.64
N ASN A 208 15.16 11.17 1.85
CA ASN A 208 14.61 11.86 3.04
C ASN A 208 13.20 11.41 3.42
N GLU A 209 12.85 10.18 3.06
CA GLU A 209 11.62 9.56 3.51
C GLU A 209 11.70 9.25 5.01
N ASN A 210 10.56 9.37 5.68
CA ASN A 210 10.40 9.11 7.12
C ASN A 210 9.36 8.01 7.30
N VAL A 211 9.66 7.03 8.16
CA VAL A 211 8.72 5.96 8.50
C VAL A 211 8.61 5.84 10.02
N THR A 212 7.41 5.60 10.50
CA THR A 212 7.15 5.29 11.91
C THR A 212 6.38 3.99 12.01
N VAL A 213 6.82 3.11 12.90
CA VAL A 213 6.25 1.79 13.13
C VAL A 213 6.04 1.58 14.63
N ALA A 214 5.01 0.82 14.98
CA ALA A 214 4.65 0.51 16.35
C ALA A 214 4.93 -0.97 16.66
N PHE A 215 5.50 -1.21 17.83
CA PHE A 215 5.83 -2.51 18.38
C PHE A 215 5.05 -2.69 19.67
N GLY A 216 4.32 -3.80 19.82
CA GLY A 216 3.78 -4.19 21.11
C GLY A 216 4.92 -4.71 21.98
N VAL A 217 5.05 -4.20 23.20
CA VAL A 217 6.06 -4.62 24.19
C VAL A 217 5.48 -4.80 25.60
N THR A 218 6.07 -5.69 26.39
CA THR A 218 5.84 -5.79 27.85
C THR A 218 6.83 -4.90 28.61
N ALA A 219 6.61 -4.67 29.91
CA ALA A 219 7.59 -3.95 30.72
C ALA A 219 8.93 -4.69 30.71
N GLY A 220 10.03 -3.96 30.56
CA GLY A 220 11.35 -4.59 30.46
C GLY A 220 12.40 -3.75 29.76
N LYS A 221 13.57 -4.36 29.58
CA LYS A 221 14.73 -3.76 28.92
C LYS A 221 14.85 -4.32 27.51
N TYR A 222 14.98 -3.45 26.52
CA TYR A 222 15.07 -3.83 25.12
C TYR A 222 16.30 -3.23 24.44
N ARG A 223 16.87 -3.95 23.49
CA ARG A 223 17.86 -3.48 22.54
C ARG A 223 17.16 -3.24 21.20
N VAL A 224 17.22 -2.00 20.72
CA VAL A 224 16.69 -1.61 19.43
C VAL A 224 17.86 -1.34 18.48
N SER A 225 17.92 -2.08 17.38
CA SER A 225 18.99 -1.99 16.39
C SER A 225 18.43 -1.65 15.03
N LEU A 226 19.05 -0.69 14.34
CA LEU A 226 18.74 -0.34 12.95
C LEU A 226 19.84 -0.86 12.02
N TYR A 227 19.46 -1.56 10.96
CA TYR A 227 20.34 -1.99 9.88
C TYR A 227 19.96 -1.28 8.58
N GLU A 228 20.96 -0.90 7.79
CA GLU A 228 20.84 -0.36 6.44
C GLU A 228 21.50 -1.36 5.48
N ASN A 229 20.71 -1.94 4.57
CA ASN A 229 21.12 -2.98 3.62
C ASN A 229 21.82 -4.17 4.30
N GLY A 230 21.29 -4.62 5.44
CA GLY A 230 21.84 -5.72 6.23
C GLY A 230 23.09 -5.38 7.07
N ILE A 231 23.56 -4.13 7.04
CA ILE A 231 24.70 -3.66 7.83
C ILE A 231 24.19 -2.74 8.95
N LEU A 232 24.69 -2.90 10.18
CA LEU A 232 24.30 -2.04 11.29
C LEU A 232 24.54 -0.56 10.93
N ALA A 233 23.48 0.25 10.96
CA ALA A 233 23.53 1.64 10.53
C ALA A 233 24.50 2.44 11.42
N LYS A 234 25.47 3.11 10.80
CA LYS A 234 26.51 3.90 11.50
C LYS A 234 25.97 5.27 11.93
N ILE A 235 25.10 5.27 12.92
CA ILE A 235 24.52 6.49 13.49
C ILE A 235 24.80 6.58 14.98
N LYS A 236 24.74 7.80 15.52
CA LYS A 236 24.91 8.03 16.95
C LYS A 236 23.78 7.29 17.70
N TRP A 237 24.16 6.50 18.70
CA TRP A 237 23.22 5.74 19.55
C TRP A 237 22.52 4.53 18.90
N ASN A 238 23.16 3.86 17.93
CA ASN A 238 22.72 2.57 17.39
C ASN A 238 23.75 1.46 17.68
N PRO A 239 23.39 0.35 18.36
CA PRO A 239 22.06 0.04 18.90
C PRO A 239 21.71 0.88 20.13
N ARG A 240 20.40 1.07 20.37
CA ARG A 240 19.87 1.82 21.51
C ARG A 240 19.31 0.86 22.55
N ILE A 241 19.57 1.13 23.82
CA ILE A 241 18.96 0.40 24.93
C ILE A 241 17.84 1.26 25.50
N VAL A 242 16.65 0.68 25.65
CA VAL A 242 15.47 1.35 26.20
C VAL A 242 14.84 0.53 27.33
N TYR A 243 14.16 1.23 28.23
CA TYR A 243 13.42 0.65 29.36
C TYR A 243 11.95 1.03 29.19
N ILE A 244 11.07 0.04 29.23
CA ILE A 244 9.62 0.19 29.11
C ILE A 244 9.02 0.00 30.51
N PRO A 245 8.16 0.92 30.99
CA PRO A 245 7.45 1.97 30.24
C PRO A 245 8.17 3.33 30.10
N ASP A 246 9.34 3.52 30.69
CA ASP A 246 10.01 4.83 30.76
C ASP A 246 10.27 5.49 29.40
N THR A 247 10.50 4.69 28.36
CA THR A 247 10.79 5.16 27.00
C THR A 247 9.89 4.49 25.97
N THR A 248 8.81 5.15 25.58
CA THR A 248 7.83 4.63 24.60
C THR A 248 8.14 5.04 23.15
N ALA A 249 9.20 5.82 22.91
CA ALA A 249 9.58 6.27 21.58
C ALA A 249 11.10 6.25 21.37
N VAL A 250 11.54 5.74 20.21
CA VAL A 250 12.92 5.83 19.75
C VAL A 250 12.94 6.38 18.34
N ILE A 251 13.80 7.38 18.14
CA ILE A 251 14.01 8.01 16.85
C ILE A 251 15.44 7.71 16.40
N PHE A 252 15.57 7.15 15.21
CA PHE A 252 16.82 7.02 14.48
C PHE A 252 16.88 8.11 13.43
N ASP A 253 17.63 9.17 13.73
CA ASP A 253 17.99 10.19 12.76
C ASP A 253 19.24 9.77 12.01
N LEU A 254 19.08 9.49 10.72
CA LEU A 254 20.22 9.19 9.85
C LEU A 254 21.09 10.42 9.57
N GLY A 255 20.71 11.60 10.08
CA GLY A 255 21.51 12.83 10.07
C GLY A 255 21.81 13.34 8.67
N ARG A 256 21.04 12.88 7.67
CA ARG A 256 21.28 13.23 6.27
C ARG A 256 20.68 14.59 6.02
N LYS A 257 21.54 15.52 5.59
CA LYS A 257 21.11 16.84 5.16
C LYS A 257 20.22 16.67 3.94
N GLU A 258 19.20 17.50 3.85
CA GLU A 258 18.36 17.55 2.67
C GLU A 258 19.23 17.82 1.44
N TYR A 259 19.10 16.98 0.41
CA TYR A 259 19.81 17.23 -0.84
C TYR A 259 19.28 18.54 -1.43
N GLN A 260 20.19 19.43 -1.79
CA GLN A 260 19.85 20.66 -2.48
C GLN A 260 20.55 20.67 -3.84
N SER A 261 19.80 21.07 -4.86
CA SER A 261 20.36 21.27 -6.20
C SER A 261 21.30 22.47 -6.19
N VAL A 262 22.55 22.23 -6.58
CA VAL A 262 23.56 23.27 -6.80
C VAL A 262 23.74 23.49 -8.30
N PRO A 263 24.00 24.73 -8.76
CA PRO A 263 24.21 25.00 -10.18
C PRO A 263 25.42 24.23 -10.73
N LEU A 264 25.30 23.67 -11.92
CA LEU A 264 26.44 23.09 -12.65
C LEU A 264 27.35 24.22 -13.17
N GLU A 265 28.66 24.07 -12.98
CA GLU A 265 29.67 25.03 -13.46
C GLU A 265 30.14 24.68 -14.87
N ILE A 266 30.21 25.68 -15.74
CA ILE A 266 30.69 25.52 -17.12
C ILE A 266 32.13 26.03 -17.21
N ILE A 267 33.01 25.22 -17.79
CA ILE A 267 34.42 25.55 -17.99
C ILE A 267 34.76 25.39 -19.45
N PHE A 268 35.33 26.44 -20.03
CA PHE A 268 35.76 26.46 -21.42
C PHE A 268 37.25 26.13 -21.56
N TYR A 269 37.56 25.24 -22.48
CA TYR A 269 38.90 24.99 -22.99
C TYR A 269 38.95 25.45 -24.44
N THR A 270 39.32 26.72 -24.63
CA THR A 270 39.37 27.38 -25.93
C THR A 270 40.72 28.02 -26.19
N PRO A 271 41.16 28.12 -27.45
CA PRO A 271 42.28 28.96 -27.81
C PRO A 271 41.90 30.42 -27.56
N ARG A 272 42.72 31.16 -26.81
CA ARG A 272 42.49 32.60 -26.59
C ARG A 272 42.62 33.42 -27.88
N LYS A 273 43.43 32.93 -28.82
CA LYS A 273 43.75 33.61 -30.06
C LYS A 273 43.92 32.59 -31.18
N VAL A 274 43.31 32.87 -32.33
CA VAL A 274 43.41 32.07 -33.56
C VAL A 274 43.92 32.96 -34.68
N LEU A 275 44.89 32.46 -35.44
CA LEU A 275 45.43 33.14 -36.60
C LEU A 275 44.78 32.54 -37.84
N VAL A 276 44.15 33.37 -38.67
CA VAL A 276 43.46 32.92 -39.88
C VAL A 276 44.07 33.61 -41.08
N ARG A 277 44.45 32.84 -42.09
CA ARG A 277 45.01 33.40 -43.33
C ARG A 277 43.91 34.10 -44.12
N GLN A 278 44.26 35.23 -44.72
CA GLN A 278 43.34 36.00 -45.54
C GLN A 278 42.77 35.12 -46.67
N SER A 279 41.44 35.11 -46.81
CA SER A 279 40.70 34.32 -47.80
C SER A 279 40.80 32.79 -47.64
N GLU A 280 41.33 32.29 -46.51
CA GLU A 280 41.32 30.87 -46.16
C GLU A 280 40.34 30.62 -45.00
N GLU A 281 39.99 29.36 -44.80
CA GLU A 281 39.19 28.90 -43.67
C GLU A 281 40.08 28.15 -42.69
N GLU A 282 39.84 28.36 -41.41
CA GLU A 282 40.53 27.65 -40.32
C GLU A 282 39.48 27.12 -39.36
N SER A 283 39.67 25.88 -38.92
CA SER A 283 38.80 25.21 -37.96
C SER A 283 39.59 24.91 -36.70
N PHE A 284 38.97 25.14 -35.55
CA PHE A 284 39.58 24.83 -34.26
C PHE A 284 38.55 24.33 -33.26
N ASP A 285 39.03 23.54 -32.30
CA ASP A 285 38.19 22.89 -31.32
C ASP A 285 38.03 23.71 -30.03
N VAL A 286 36.83 23.61 -29.48
CA VAL A 286 36.37 24.25 -28.26
C VAL A 286 35.81 23.17 -27.36
N GLY A 287 36.53 22.86 -26.29
CA GLY A 287 36.08 21.93 -25.26
C GLY A 287 35.17 22.63 -24.25
N ILE A 288 33.96 22.14 -24.07
CA ILE A 288 33.04 22.58 -23.03
C ILE A 288 32.99 21.49 -21.96
N TRP A 289 33.44 21.84 -20.76
CA TRP A 289 33.47 20.96 -19.61
C TRP A 289 32.41 21.39 -18.60
N VAL A 290 31.81 20.42 -17.94
CA VAL A 290 30.90 20.63 -16.83
C VAL A 290 31.57 20.15 -15.55
N GLN A 291 31.45 20.94 -14.49
CA GLN A 291 31.94 20.61 -13.16
C GLN A 291 30.79 20.61 -12.17
N LEU A 292 30.75 19.56 -11.34
CA LEU A 292 29.86 19.53 -10.18
C LEU A 292 30.58 20.22 -9.01
N PRO A 293 29.99 21.26 -8.38
CA PRO A 293 30.61 21.93 -7.24
C PRO A 293 30.96 20.97 -6.10
N ARG A 294 31.99 21.31 -5.32
CA ARG A 294 32.44 20.48 -4.19
C ARG A 294 31.42 20.44 -3.06
N GLU A 295 30.59 21.47 -2.93
CA GLU A 295 29.49 21.51 -1.96
C GLU A 295 28.30 20.61 -2.32
N ALA A 296 28.27 20.01 -3.52
CA ALA A 296 27.23 19.06 -3.87
C ALA A 296 27.24 17.87 -2.89
N LEU A 297 26.07 17.51 -2.38
CA LEU A 297 25.92 16.44 -1.38
C LEU A 297 25.75 15.06 -2.02
N GLU A 298 25.61 14.98 -3.34
CA GLU A 298 25.43 13.73 -4.07
C GLU A 298 26.10 13.78 -5.46
N PRO A 299 26.37 12.60 -6.06
CA PRO A 299 26.72 12.50 -7.47
C PRO A 299 25.54 12.90 -8.36
N VAL A 300 25.85 13.42 -9.55
CA VAL A 300 24.86 13.85 -10.54
C VAL A 300 25.09 13.12 -11.85
N GLU A 301 24.06 12.50 -12.39
CA GLU A 301 24.06 11.92 -13.73
C GLU A 301 23.65 13.00 -14.75
N ILE A 302 24.56 13.35 -15.67
CA ILE A 302 24.27 14.31 -16.74
C ILE A 302 23.49 13.59 -17.84
N ASN A 303 22.20 13.85 -17.92
CA ASN A 303 21.29 13.13 -18.82
C ASN A 303 20.94 13.91 -20.09
N LEU A 304 21.08 15.24 -20.08
CA LEU A 304 20.74 16.09 -21.22
C LEU A 304 21.79 17.19 -21.44
N ILE A 305 22.23 17.31 -22.70
CA ILE A 305 23.06 18.41 -23.19
C ILE A 305 22.42 18.90 -24.48
N ASP A 306 21.82 20.09 -24.42
CA ASP A 306 21.09 20.70 -25.52
C ASP A 306 22.05 21.53 -26.38
N ALA A 307 22.51 20.94 -27.49
CA ALA A 307 23.42 21.61 -28.42
C ALA A 307 22.83 22.90 -29.03
N SER A 308 21.50 23.02 -29.13
CA SER A 308 20.84 24.23 -29.66
C SER A 308 20.98 25.45 -28.77
N ARG A 309 21.39 25.24 -27.51
CA ARG A 309 21.65 26.29 -26.53
C ARG A 309 23.12 26.67 -26.43
N ILE A 310 23.98 26.09 -27.27
CA ILE A 310 25.40 26.42 -27.40
C ILE A 310 25.56 27.23 -28.69
N ASN A 311 25.90 28.50 -28.55
CA ASN A 311 25.96 29.44 -29.66
C ASN A 311 27.30 30.14 -29.73
N VAL A 312 27.64 30.66 -30.91
CA VAL A 312 28.75 31.59 -31.10
C VAL A 312 28.18 32.95 -31.53
N ASN A 313 28.67 34.02 -30.91
CA ASN A 313 28.37 35.39 -31.27
C ASN A 313 29.62 36.05 -31.86
N GLY A 314 29.46 36.84 -32.91
CA GLY A 314 30.54 37.54 -33.56
C GLY A 314 30.16 38.02 -34.97
N PRO A 315 31.11 38.61 -35.71
CA PRO A 315 30.86 39.13 -37.04
C PRO A 315 30.47 38.02 -38.02
N SER A 316 29.35 38.19 -38.73
CA SER A 316 28.82 37.20 -39.68
C SER A 316 29.71 36.98 -40.91
N ASN A 317 30.61 37.91 -41.21
CA ASN A 317 31.62 37.76 -42.27
C ASN A 317 32.81 36.87 -41.87
N ILE A 318 32.92 36.51 -40.58
CA ILE A 318 34.00 35.69 -40.03
C ILE A 318 33.49 34.31 -39.63
N ILE A 319 32.32 34.21 -39.01
CA ILE A 319 31.77 32.92 -38.56
C ILE A 319 31.16 32.18 -39.76
N ARG A 320 31.63 30.95 -40.02
CA ARG A 320 31.00 30.06 -41.01
C ARG A 320 30.03 29.09 -40.36
N GLU A 321 30.54 28.29 -39.43
CA GLU A 321 29.79 27.17 -38.86
C GLU A 321 30.32 26.84 -37.45
N LEU A 322 29.40 26.43 -36.57
CA LEU A 322 29.69 25.83 -35.28
C LEU A 322 29.02 24.47 -35.23
N THR A 323 29.81 23.40 -35.13
CA THR A 323 29.30 22.02 -35.03
C THR A 323 29.71 21.45 -33.68
N CYS A 324 28.76 20.98 -32.87
CA CYS A 324 29.03 20.45 -31.53
C CYS A 324 28.67 18.96 -31.44
N MET A 325 29.61 18.16 -30.94
CA MET A 325 29.37 16.79 -30.50
C MET A 325 29.17 16.79 -28.98
N THR A 326 28.03 16.31 -28.51
CA THR A 326 27.70 16.26 -27.08
C THR A 326 27.86 14.83 -26.55
N SER A 327 28.19 14.70 -25.25
CA SER A 327 28.30 13.42 -24.57
C SER A 327 27.44 13.46 -23.31
N SER A 328 26.41 12.60 -23.20
CA SER A 328 25.58 12.48 -21.99
C SER A 328 25.62 11.06 -21.42
N GLY A 329 24.98 10.83 -20.27
CA GLY A 329 24.92 9.55 -19.57
C GLY A 329 26.08 9.25 -18.63
N PHE A 330 26.92 10.25 -18.31
CA PHE A 330 28.02 10.10 -17.36
C PHE A 330 27.66 10.63 -15.97
N ILE A 331 28.34 10.10 -14.95
CA ILE A 331 28.13 10.47 -13.54
C ILE A 331 29.29 11.34 -13.06
N LEU A 332 28.97 12.50 -12.49
CA LEU A 332 29.91 13.39 -11.82
C LEU A 332 29.84 13.21 -10.31
N GLN A 333 31.00 12.97 -9.68
CA GLN A 333 31.16 13.08 -8.24
C GLN A 333 31.34 14.56 -7.81
N PRO A 334 31.01 14.94 -6.56
CA PRO A 334 31.25 16.30 -6.08
C PRO A 334 32.72 16.73 -6.28
N GLY A 335 32.94 17.87 -6.95
CA GLY A 335 34.26 18.38 -7.31
C GLY A 335 34.88 17.76 -8.57
N GLN A 336 34.21 16.81 -9.22
CA GLN A 336 34.65 16.21 -10.48
C GLN A 336 34.18 17.06 -11.67
N ARG A 337 34.95 16.97 -12.75
CA ARG A 337 34.62 17.56 -14.05
C ARG A 337 34.67 16.51 -15.16
N ALA A 338 33.86 16.69 -16.18
CA ALA A 338 33.87 15.88 -17.39
C ALA A 338 33.58 16.75 -18.62
N MET A 339 33.98 16.27 -19.80
CA MET A 339 33.71 16.94 -21.06
C MET A 339 32.22 16.73 -21.42
N ALA A 340 31.50 17.83 -21.56
CA ALA A 340 30.09 17.86 -21.93
C ALA A 340 29.92 17.93 -23.45
N ALA A 341 30.71 18.77 -24.11
CA ALA A 341 30.68 18.91 -25.56
C ALA A 341 32.07 19.23 -26.10
N MET A 342 32.33 18.77 -27.32
CA MET A 342 33.42 19.23 -28.15
C MET A 342 32.81 19.92 -29.37
N CYS A 343 33.09 21.21 -29.53
CA CYS A 343 32.59 21.98 -30.65
C CYS A 343 33.73 22.38 -31.57
N THR A 344 33.56 22.18 -32.87
CA THR A 344 34.49 22.67 -33.89
C THR A 344 33.91 23.95 -34.48
N LEU A 345 34.64 25.05 -34.35
CA LEU A 345 34.28 26.34 -34.93
C LEU A 345 35.11 26.59 -36.19
N THR A 346 34.42 26.81 -37.30
CA THR A 346 35.04 27.17 -38.58
C THR A 346 34.90 28.66 -38.80
N VAL A 347 36.04 29.32 -39.02
CA VAL A 347 36.14 30.77 -39.24
C VAL A 347 36.77 31.05 -40.61
N HIS A 348 36.28 32.09 -41.28
CA HIS A 348 36.77 32.54 -42.57
C HIS A 348 37.63 33.81 -42.41
N GLY A 349 38.75 33.87 -43.14
CA GLY A 349 39.69 34.99 -43.14
C GLY A 349 39.21 36.22 -43.90
N GLY A 350 37.98 36.68 -43.64
CA GLY A 350 37.33 37.79 -44.31
C GLY A 350 37.72 39.15 -43.71
N GLY A 351 38.86 39.70 -44.13
CA GLY A 351 39.34 41.00 -43.65
C GLY A 351 40.71 41.38 -44.22
N LYS A 352 41.28 42.49 -43.73
CA LYS A 352 42.65 42.89 -44.07
C LYS A 352 43.66 42.26 -43.10
N PRO A 353 44.88 41.92 -43.55
CA PRO A 353 45.93 41.46 -42.66
C PRO A 353 46.16 42.45 -41.51
N GLY A 354 46.13 41.95 -40.27
CA GLY A 354 46.26 42.75 -39.06
C GLY A 354 44.93 43.06 -38.34
N GLU A 355 43.79 42.91 -39.01
CA GLU A 355 42.48 43.07 -38.38
C GLU A 355 42.22 41.98 -37.33
N LYS A 356 41.48 42.36 -36.27
CA LYS A 356 41.12 41.50 -35.16
C LYS A 356 39.62 41.49 -34.98
N TYR A 357 39.07 40.31 -34.72
CA TYR A 357 37.66 40.10 -34.45
C TYR A 357 37.52 39.34 -33.14
N ASP A 358 36.56 39.75 -32.31
CA ASP A 358 36.23 39.03 -31.08
C ASP A 358 35.01 38.15 -31.34
N LEU A 359 35.18 36.86 -31.10
CA LEU A 359 34.13 35.86 -31.11
C LEU A 359 33.85 35.46 -29.67
N THR A 360 32.59 35.18 -29.35
CA THR A 360 32.19 34.76 -28.01
C THR A 360 31.40 33.48 -28.11
N ILE A 361 31.88 32.42 -27.47
CA ILE A 361 31.13 31.17 -27.34
C ILE A 361 30.28 31.27 -26.08
N ILE A 362 29.00 30.92 -26.19
CA ILE A 362 27.96 31.12 -25.20
C ILE A 362 27.29 29.78 -24.93
N VAL A 363 27.22 29.39 -23.66
CA VAL A 363 26.41 28.27 -23.17
C VAL A 363 25.26 28.87 -22.36
N ASN A 364 24.06 28.84 -22.91
CA ASN A 364 22.89 29.44 -22.24
C ASN A 364 22.48 28.65 -21.00
N GLU A 365 21.75 29.30 -20.09
CA GLU A 365 21.13 28.63 -18.94
C GLU A 365 20.29 27.40 -19.36
N GLY A 366 20.36 26.34 -18.55
CA GLY A 366 19.66 25.08 -18.78
C GLY A 366 20.13 24.29 -20.01
N ALA A 367 21.25 24.65 -20.64
CA ALA A 367 21.86 23.87 -21.73
C ALA A 367 22.34 22.50 -21.26
N ILE A 368 22.80 22.39 -20.00
CA ILE A 368 23.26 21.13 -19.40
C ILE A 368 22.37 20.83 -18.21
N LYS A 369 21.77 19.64 -18.22
CA LYS A 369 20.93 19.14 -17.13
C LYS A 369 21.39 17.76 -16.67
N GLY A 370 21.18 17.49 -15.40
CA GLY A 370 21.40 16.20 -14.78
C GLY A 370 20.45 15.94 -13.64
N ASN A 371 20.40 14.69 -13.21
CA ASN A 371 19.59 14.27 -12.07
C ASN A 371 20.50 13.82 -10.94
N GLY A 372 20.17 14.23 -9.72
CA GLY A 372 20.81 13.71 -8.51
C GLY A 372 20.66 12.20 -8.45
N PHE A 373 21.78 11.50 -8.27
CA PHE A 373 21.80 10.04 -8.31
C PHE A 373 20.99 9.41 -7.16
N TYR A 374 20.90 10.09 -6.01
CA TYR A 374 20.14 9.61 -4.86
C TYR A 374 18.80 10.33 -4.70
N SER A 375 18.77 11.64 -4.89
CA SER A 375 17.55 12.45 -4.67
C SER A 375 16.63 12.51 -5.88
N SER A 376 17.18 12.31 -7.09
CA SER A 376 16.52 12.65 -8.37
C SER A 376 16.09 14.11 -8.48
N LEU A 377 16.72 15.01 -7.72
CA LEU A 377 16.59 16.45 -7.92
C LEU A 377 17.22 16.83 -9.26
N ASN A 378 16.66 17.87 -9.89
CA ASN A 378 17.20 18.40 -11.14
C ASN A 378 18.39 19.34 -10.85
N TYR A 379 19.51 19.08 -11.50
CA TYR A 379 20.71 19.89 -11.53
C TYR A 379 20.83 20.52 -12.91
N GLU A 380 21.13 21.80 -12.99
CA GLU A 380 21.32 22.49 -14.27
C GLU A 380 22.30 23.64 -14.13
N ASN A 381 22.88 24.09 -15.24
CA ASN A 381 23.61 25.35 -15.26
C ASN A 381 22.61 26.51 -15.18
N LYS A 382 22.59 27.21 -14.05
CA LYS A 382 21.61 28.29 -13.78
C LYS A 382 22.01 29.66 -14.34
N LYS A 383 23.17 29.75 -15.00
CA LYS A 383 23.69 30.99 -15.56
C LYS A 383 24.18 30.72 -16.98
N THR A 384 24.00 31.72 -17.83
CA THR A 384 24.66 31.78 -19.12
C THR A 384 26.13 32.08 -18.91
N GLU A 385 26.99 31.20 -19.40
CA GLU A 385 28.44 31.33 -19.32
C GLU A 385 29.00 31.58 -20.71
N SER A 386 30.07 32.38 -20.81
CA SER A 386 30.65 32.70 -22.11
C SER A 386 32.16 32.91 -22.04
N THR A 387 32.84 32.67 -23.16
CA THR A 387 34.29 32.88 -23.28
C THR A 387 34.64 33.59 -24.59
N PRO A 388 35.46 34.66 -24.55
CA PRO A 388 35.90 35.35 -25.75
C PRO A 388 37.10 34.66 -26.41
N ILE A 389 37.17 34.73 -27.73
CA ILE A 389 38.23 34.23 -28.59
C ILE A 389 38.57 35.33 -29.59
N THR A 390 39.84 35.74 -29.65
CA THR A 390 40.28 36.75 -30.63
C THR A 390 40.78 36.08 -31.90
N VAL A 391 40.15 36.35 -33.03
CA VAL A 391 40.61 35.95 -34.36
C VAL A 391 41.42 37.08 -34.97
N GLN A 392 42.64 36.79 -35.45
CA GLN A 392 43.48 37.76 -36.14
C GLN A 392 43.79 37.31 -37.56
N ILE A 393 43.53 38.19 -38.53
CA ILE A 393 43.82 37.94 -39.94
C ILE A 393 45.31 38.12 -40.21
N ILE A 394 45.95 37.11 -40.81
CA ILE A 394 47.34 37.16 -41.25
C ILE A 394 47.43 37.12 -42.78
N LYS A 395 48.51 37.68 -43.32
CA LYS A 395 48.75 37.72 -44.77
C LYS A 395 48.89 36.29 -45.29
N GLY A 396 48.13 35.94 -46.32
CA GLY A 396 48.29 34.66 -47.03
C GLY A 396 49.69 34.56 -47.64
N THR A 397 50.29 33.37 -47.61
CA THR A 397 51.52 33.10 -48.34
C THR A 397 51.24 33.24 -49.84
N PRO A 398 52.06 33.98 -50.61
CA PRO A 398 51.93 33.96 -52.06
C PRO A 398 52.10 32.52 -52.53
N GLY A 399 51.12 32.03 -53.30
CA GLY A 399 51.22 30.71 -53.93
C GLY A 399 52.49 30.59 -54.76
N PRO A 400 53.00 29.37 -55.00
CA PRO A 400 54.15 29.19 -55.87
C PRO A 400 53.85 29.83 -57.24
N PRO A 401 54.80 30.55 -57.86
CA PRO A 401 54.59 31.08 -59.20
C PRO A 401 54.36 29.90 -60.16
N GLU A 402 53.24 29.96 -60.90
CA GLU A 402 52.92 29.04 -62.00
C GLU A 402 53.91 29.15 -63.16
#